data_AF-A0A497G9K9-F1
#
_entry.id   AF-A0A497G9K9-F1
#
_cell.length_a   1.000
_cell.length_b   1.000
_cell.length_c   1.000
_cell.angle_alpha   90.00
_cell.angle_beta   90.00
_cell.angle_gamma   90.00
#
_symmetry.space_group_name_H-M   'P 1'
#
loop_
_entity.id
_entity.type
_entity.pdbx_description
1 polymer ?
#
loop_
_entity_poly.entity_id
_entity_poly.type
_entity_poly.pdbx_seq_one_letter_code
_entity_poly.pdbx_strand_id
1 'polypeptide(L)' 'MDGEEVEPDKIIIEFKGEKLRAPEAANRAFYVAVGDEITITLELGKGLSPGEHRIDIEFTTQELGPVGFDFTDTVK' A
#
# COMPACT_ATOMS: atom_id res chain seq x y z
N MET A 1 -8.15 -7.40 11.84
CA MET A 1 -6.81 -7.57 12.46
C MET A 1 -6.34 -6.16 12.69
N ASP A 2 -6.59 -5.61 13.87
CA ASP A 2 -6.23 -4.23 14.18
C ASP A 2 -4.82 -4.22 14.77
N GLY A 3 -3.88 -3.59 14.07
CA GLY A 3 -2.50 -3.43 14.51
C GLY A 3 -1.53 -4.57 14.16
N GLU A 4 -1.88 -5.47 13.23
CA GLU A 4 -0.93 -6.47 12.73
C GLU A 4 -0.10 -5.90 11.58
N GLU A 5 1.22 -5.92 11.75
CA GLU A 5 2.15 -5.44 10.73
C GLU A 5 2.21 -6.45 9.56
N VAL A 6 2.02 -5.95 8.34
CA VAL A 6 2.12 -6.78 7.13
C VAL A 6 3.59 -6.86 6.71
N GLU A 7 4.11 -8.09 6.63
CA GLU A 7 5.47 -8.33 6.13
C GLU A 7 5.66 -7.70 4.73
N PRO A 8 6.76 -6.94 4.50
CA PRO A 8 6.99 -6.25 3.22
C PRO A 8 6.91 -7.17 1.98
N ASP A 9 7.31 -8.43 2.10
CA ASP A 9 7.25 -9.40 1.00
C ASP A 9 5.82 -9.73 0.54
N LYS A 10 4.81 -9.48 1.38
CA LYS A 10 3.39 -9.68 1.04
C LYS A 10 2.75 -8.46 0.40
N ILE A 11 3.51 -7.37 0.26
CA ILE A 11 3.04 -6.12 -0.32
C ILE A 11 3.54 -6.03 -1.75
N ILE A 12 2.60 -5.91 -2.69
CA ILE A 12 2.88 -5.71 -4.10
C ILE A 12 2.41 -4.31 -4.50
N ILE A 13 3.30 -3.56 -5.13
CA ILE A 13 3.04 -2.23 -5.66
C ILE A 13 3.05 -2.34 -7.19
N GLU A 14 1.96 -1.92 -7.82
CA GLU A 14 1.86 -1.78 -9.26
C GLU A 14 1.77 -0.31 -9.64
N PHE A 15 2.66 0.12 -10.54
CA PHE A 15 2.74 1.49 -11.02
C PHE A 15 3.18 1.52 -12.48
N LYS A 16 2.40 2.19 -13.34
CA LYS A 16 2.68 2.32 -14.79
C LYS A 16 2.95 0.98 -15.49
N GLY A 17 2.26 -0.08 -15.05
CA GLY A 17 2.40 -1.45 -15.59
C GLY A 17 3.61 -2.23 -15.07
N GLU A 18 4.44 -1.63 -14.21
CA GLU A 18 5.48 -2.36 -13.47
C GLU A 18 4.92 -2.88 -12.15
N LYS A 19 5.18 -4.14 -11.85
CA LYS A 19 4.79 -4.81 -10.60
C LYS A 19 6.03 -5.14 -9.78
N LEU A 20 6.09 -4.61 -8.56
CA LEU A 20 7.25 -4.70 -7.66
C LEU A 20 6.80 -5.16 -6.27
N ARG A 21 7.61 -5.97 -5.59
CA ARG A 21 7.45 -6.22 -4.16
C ARG A 21 7.92 -5.00 -3.37
N ALA A 22 7.37 -4.74 -2.18
CA ALA A 22 7.73 -3.56 -1.39
C ALA A 22 9.25 -3.42 -1.13
N PRO A 23 10.03 -4.49 -0.85
CA PRO A 23 11.49 -4.36 -0.71
C PRO A 23 12.20 -3.88 -1.97
N GLU A 24 11.70 -4.26 -3.15
CA GLU A 24 12.24 -3.83 -4.44
C GLU A 24 11.87 -2.37 -4.72
N ALA A 25 10.64 -2.00 -4.38
CA ALA A 25 10.12 -0.64 -4.51
C ALA A 25 10.82 0.36 -3.56
N ALA A 26 11.20 -0.07 -2.35
CA ALA A 26 11.81 0.80 -1.35
C ALA A 26 13.12 1.47 -1.81
N ASN A 27 13.85 0.83 -2.73
CA ASN A 27 15.11 1.35 -3.26
C ASN A 27 14.93 2.13 -4.58
N ARG A 28 13.69 2.41 -4.98
CA ARG A 28 13.36 2.99 -6.27
C ARG A 28 12.58 4.29 -6.11
N ALA A 29 12.90 5.27 -6.94
CA ALA A 29 12.12 6.50 -7.01
C ALA A 29 10.92 6.32 -7.94
N PHE A 30 9.72 6.61 -7.45
CA PHE A 30 8.49 6.66 -8.24
C PHE A 30 8.18 8.10 -8.59
N TYR A 31 8.18 8.42 -9.89
CA TYR A 31 7.76 9.73 -10.39
C TYR A 31 6.26 9.72 -10.64
N VAL A 32 5.52 10.11 -9.61
CA VAL A 32 4.05 10.17 -9.58
C VAL A 32 3.60 11.55 -10.02
N ALA A 33 2.74 11.62 -11.04
CA ALA A 33 2.06 12.83 -11.46
C ALA A 33 0.58 12.81 -11.05
N VAL A 34 -0.06 13.99 -11.04
CA VAL A 34 -1.50 14.07 -10.80
C VAL A 34 -2.24 13.27 -11.87
N GLY A 35 -3.10 12.35 -11.42
CA GLY A 35 -3.85 11.44 -12.28
C GLY A 35 -3.18 10.09 -12.54
N ASP A 36 -1.95 9.88 -12.09
CA ASP A 36 -1.36 8.54 -12.07
C ASP A 36 -2.06 7.66 -11.01
N GLU A 37 -2.26 6.39 -11.35
CA GLU A 37 -2.83 5.38 -10.45
C GLU A 37 -1.72 4.48 -9.89
N ILE A 38 -1.75 4.23 -8.58
CA ILE A 38 -0.87 3.30 -7.89
C ILE A 38 -1.76 2.24 -7.23
N THR A 39 -1.50 0.98 -7.54
CA THR A 39 -2.25 -0.14 -6.96
C THR A 39 -1.38 -0.85 -5.93
N ILE A 40 -1.85 -0.92 -4.70
CA ILE A 40 -1.20 -1.64 -3.60
C ILE A 40 -2.03 -2.88 -3.28
N THR A 41 -1.44 -4.06 -3.42
CA THR A 41 -2.07 -5.34 -3.13
C THR A 41 -1.39 -6.01 -1.94
N LEU A 42 -2.20 -6.43 -0.96
CA LEU A 42 -1.75 -7.15 0.22
C LEU A 42 -2.08 -8.65 0.07
N GLU A 43 -1.08 -9.51 0.00
CA GLU A 43 -1.24 -10.96 -0.06
C GLU A 43 -1.40 -11.56 1.35
N LEU A 44 -2.54 -11.28 1.96
CA LEU A 44 -2.93 -11.84 3.24
C LEU A 44 -3.46 -13.26 2.98
N GLY A 45 -2.66 -14.30 3.25
CA GLY A 45 -2.97 -15.67 2.82
C GLY A 45 -4.36 -16.21 3.20
N LYS A 46 -4.98 -15.71 4.28
CA LYS A 46 -6.36 -16.04 4.70
C LYS A 46 -7.38 -14.91 4.47
N GLY A 47 -6.97 -13.83 3.79
CA GLY A 47 -7.74 -12.60 3.66
C GLY A 47 -7.86 -11.84 4.99
N LEU A 48 -8.57 -10.72 4.95
CA LEU A 48 -9.00 -10.02 6.17
C LEU A 48 -10.17 -10.80 6.80
N SER A 49 -10.15 -10.96 8.12
CA SER A 49 -11.31 -11.52 8.84
C SER A 49 -12.54 -10.63 8.65
N PRO A 50 -13.78 -11.15 8.69
CA PRO A 50 -14.96 -10.29 8.70
C PRO A 50 -14.90 -9.28 9.86
N GLY A 51 -15.31 -8.04 9.60
CA GLY A 51 -15.24 -6.94 10.56
C GLY A 51 -14.81 -5.62 9.93
N GLU A 52 -14.74 -4.60 10.78
CA GLU A 52 -14.17 -3.30 10.44
C GLU A 52 -12.65 -3.38 10.48
N HIS A 53 -11.98 -2.80 9.48
CA HIS A 53 -10.53 -2.69 9.43
C HIS A 53 -10.17 -1.27 9.02
N ARG A 54 -9.29 -0.65 9.80
CA ARG A 54 -8.64 0.60 9.45
C ARG A 54 -7.35 0.31 8.71
N ILE A 55 -7.17 0.92 7.55
CA ILE A 55 -5.96 0.82 6.75
C ILE A 55 -5.34 2.20 6.69
N ASP A 56 -4.14 2.32 7.27
CA ASP A 56 -3.31 3.51 7.22
C ASP A 56 -2.16 3.27 6.23
N ILE A 57 -2.01 4.15 5.25
CA ILE A 57 -0.95 4.09 4.22
C ILE A 57 -0.19 5.41 4.26
N GLU A 58 1.12 5.35 4.47
CA GLU A 58 2.01 6.51 4.43
C GLU A 58 3.10 6.32 3.39
N PHE A 59 3.37 7.35 2.61
CA PHE A 59 4.47 7.39 1.65
C PHE A 59 5.16 8.75 1.68
N THR A 60 6.48 8.72 1.53
CA THR A 60 7.26 9.95 1.41
C THR A 60 7.53 10.23 -0.06
N THR A 61 7.02 11.37 -0.54
CA THR A 61 7.29 11.87 -1.89
C THR A 61 8.43 12.88 -1.87
N GLN A 62 9.17 12.98 -2.97
CA GLN A 62 10.27 13.97 -3.05
C GLN A 62 9.77 15.41 -3.06
N GLU A 63 8.65 15.71 -3.74
CA GLU A 63 8.19 17.09 -3.92
C GLU A 63 7.18 17.55 -2.87
N LEU A 64 6.30 16.66 -2.39
CA LEU A 64 5.24 17.02 -1.44
C LEU A 64 5.56 16.63 0.01
N GLY A 65 6.66 15.91 0.24
CA GLY A 65 7.00 15.35 1.55
C GLY A 65 6.12 14.15 1.90
N PRO A 66 5.88 13.88 3.20
CA PRO A 66 5.05 12.76 3.63
C PRO A 66 3.58 13.00 3.27
N VAL A 67 2.98 11.99 2.66
CA VAL A 67 1.56 11.96 2.33
C VAL A 67 0.98 10.69 2.94
N GLY A 68 -0.09 10.85 3.73
CA GLY A 68 -0.80 9.78 4.39
C GLY A 68 -2.23 9.70 3.88
N PHE A 69 -2.73 8.47 3.73
CA PHE A 69 -4.14 8.18 3.54
C PHE A 69 -4.59 7.20 4.61
N ASP A 70 -5.76 7.45 5.18
CA ASP A 70 -6.47 6.48 6.00
C ASP A 70 -7.84 6.20 5.40
N PHE A 71 -8.22 4.93 5.40
CA PHE A 71 -9.59 4.55 5.10
C PHE A 71 -10.03 3.39 5.99
N THR A 72 -11.33 3.32 6.21
CA THR A 72 -11.96 2.24 6.98
C THR A 72 -12.81 1.42 6.01
N ASP A 73 -12.61 0.11 6.00
CA ASP A 73 -13.40 -0.82 5.21
C ASP A 73 -14.05 -1.88 6.11
N THR A 74 -15.23 -2.35 5.72
CA THR A 74 -15.96 -3.40 6.43
C THR A 74 -16.05 -4.63 5.56
N VAL A 75 -15.28 -5.65 5.92
CA VAL A 75 -15.31 -6.96 5.26
C VAL A 75 -16.48 -7.76 5.83
N LYS A 76 -17.40 -8.20 4.96
CA LYS A 76 -18.57 -9.00 5.34
C LYS A 76 -18.29 -10.50 5.28
#